data_AF-A0A7C5VRU4-F1
#
_entry.id   AF-A0A7C5VRU4-F1
#
_cell.length_a   1.000
_cell.length_b   1.000
_cell.length_c   1.000
_cell.angle_alpha   90.00
_cell.angle_beta   90.00
_cell.angle_gamma   90.00
#
_symmetry.space_group_name_H-M   'P 1'
#
loop_
_entity.id
_entity.type
_entity.pdbx_description
1 polymer ?
#
loop_
_entity_poly.entity_id
_entity_poly.type
_entity_poly.pdbx_seq_one_letter_code
_entity_poly.pdbx_strand_id
1 'polypeptide(L)' 'MAQYARVFSRATALALILTLPPILGLLYLWSMRLQRPLEITLWIVFSLLWNTFILILFVRGKLLSR' A
#
# COMPACT_ATOMS: atom_id res chain seq x y z
N MET A 1 2.79 -27.71 8.13
CA MET A 1 1.80 -26.95 7.33
C MET A 1 1.34 -25.64 7.99
N ALA A 2 1.09 -25.58 9.31
CA ALA A 2 0.58 -24.37 9.99
C ALA A 2 1.50 -23.12 9.96
N GLN A 3 2.81 -23.27 9.73
CA GLN A 3 3.77 -22.16 9.66
C GLN A 3 3.70 -21.43 8.30
N TYR A 4 3.51 -22.17 7.21
CA TYR A 4 3.34 -21.60 5.87
C TYR A 4 2.05 -20.79 5.75
N ALA A 5 0.94 -21.29 6.30
CA ALA A 5 -0.33 -20.57 6.33
C ALA A 5 -0.23 -19.20 7.05
N ARG A 6 0.59 -19.13 8.11
CA ARG A 6 0.81 -17.90 8.90
C ARG A 6 1.71 -16.89 8.20
N VAL A 7 2.68 -17.36 7.43
CA VAL A 7 3.54 -16.50 6.60
C VAL A 7 2.74 -15.97 5.41
N PHE A 8 1.95 -16.84 4.77
CA PHE A 8 1.10 -16.46 3.65
C PHE A 8 0.09 -15.40 4.06
N SER A 9 -0.65 -15.60 5.17
CA SER A 9 -1.64 -14.62 5.64
C SER A 9 -1.02 -13.24 5.96
N ARG A 10 0.18 -13.21 6.54
CA ARG A 10 0.92 -11.97 6.81
C ARG A 10 1.36 -11.28 5.52
N ALA A 11 1.86 -12.05 4.55
CA ALA A 11 2.25 -11.52 3.24
C ALA A 11 1.04 -10.99 2.47
N THR A 12 -0.10 -11.69 2.50
CA THR A 12 -1.36 -11.23 1.88
C THR A 12 -1.87 -9.95 2.55
N ALA A 13 -1.85 -9.88 3.88
CA ALA A 13 -2.23 -8.67 4.61
C ALA A 13 -1.32 -7.49 4.26
N LEU A 14 -0.01 -7.72 4.18
CA LEU A 14 0.93 -6.67 3.78
C LEU A 14 0.68 -6.20 2.34
N ALA A 15 0.47 -7.14 1.42
CA ALA A 15 0.18 -6.84 0.03
C ALA A 15 -1.10 -6.00 -0.10
N LEU A 16 -2.16 -6.33 0.66
CA LEU A 16 -3.40 -5.54 0.69
C LEU A 16 -3.18 -4.12 1.21
N ILE A 17 -2.34 -3.94 2.24
CA ILE A 17 -2.03 -2.61 2.79
C ILE A 17 -1.21 -1.77 1.80
N LEU A 18 -0.32 -2.39 1.05
CA LEU A 18 0.53 -1.72 0.06
C LEU A 18 -0.21 -1.41 -1.25
N THR A 19 -1.25 -2.17 -1.59
CA THR A 19 -2.06 -1.93 -2.80
C THR A 19 -3.17 -0.90 -2.60
N LEU A 20 -3.52 -0.55 -1.34
CA LEU A 20 -4.53 0.46 -1.03
C LEU A 20 -4.28 1.82 -1.71
N PRO A 21 -3.11 2.47 -1.56
CA PRO A 21 -2.85 3.77 -2.17
C PRO A 21 -2.95 3.81 -3.71
N PRO A 22 -2.36 2.87 -4.46
CA PRO A 22 -2.47 2.90 -5.92
C PRO A 22 -3.88 2.59 -6.40
N ILE A 23 -4.63 1.70 -5.73
CA ILE A 23 -6.03 1.40 -6.10
C ILE A 23 -6.91 2.63 -5.84
N LEU A 24 -6.80 3.24 -4.66
CA LEU A 24 -7.56 4.46 -4.34
C LEU A 24 -7.18 5.62 -5.27
N GLY A 25 -5.93 5.68 -5.70
CA GLY A 25 -5.48 6.64 -6.71
C GLY A 25 -6.12 6.47 -8.05
N LEU A 26 -6.13 5.24 -8.56
CA LEU A 26 -6.79 4.92 -9.82
C LEU A 26 -8.30 5.23 -9.75
N LEU A 27 -8.96 4.87 -8.64
CA LEU A 27 -10.37 5.17 -8.44
C LEU A 27 -10.64 6.68 -8.35
N TYR A 28 -9.78 7.44 -7.65
CA TYR A 28 -9.91 8.89 -7.50
C TYR A 28 -9.73 9.61 -8.84
N LEU A 29 -8.65 9.28 -9.59
CA LEU A 29 -8.38 9.85 -10.90
C LEU A 29 -9.50 9.53 -11.90
N TRP A 30 -10.03 8.30 -11.85
CA TRP A 30 -11.18 7.91 -12.67
C TRP A 30 -12.43 8.71 -12.28
N SER A 31 -12.78 8.74 -11.00
CA SER A 31 -13.98 9.41 -10.51
C SER A 31 -14.02 10.90 -10.86
N MET A 32 -12.88 11.58 -10.72
CA MET A 32 -12.78 13.01 -11.00
C MET A 32 -12.49 13.33 -12.48
N ARG A 33 -12.30 12.32 -13.34
CA ARG A 33 -11.77 12.46 -14.72
C ARG A 33 -10.53 13.36 -14.79
N LEU A 34 -9.75 13.38 -13.71
CA LEU A 34 -8.61 14.27 -13.58
C LEU A 34 -7.43 13.66 -14.32
N GLN A 35 -7.12 14.25 -15.48
CA GLN A 35 -5.96 13.92 -16.30
C GLN A 35 -4.80 14.89 -16.08
N ARG A 36 -4.88 15.76 -15.05
CA ARG A 36 -3.86 16.78 -14.81
C ARG A 36 -2.58 16.10 -14.31
N PRO A 37 -1.44 16.35 -14.97
CA PRO A 37 -0.18 15.67 -14.64
C PRO A 37 0.31 15.97 -13.22
N LEU A 38 -0.01 17.14 -12.67
CA LEU A 38 0.35 17.53 -11.31
C LEU A 38 -0.27 16.60 -10.25
N GLU A 39 -1.57 16.31 -10.37
CA GLU A 39 -2.31 15.52 -9.40
C GLU A 39 -1.90 14.05 -9.45
N ILE A 40 -1.69 13.52 -10.66
CA ILE A 40 -1.13 12.18 -10.86
C ILE A 40 0.24 12.10 -10.16
N THR A 41 1.10 13.09 -10.36
CA THR A 41 2.43 13.13 -9.75
C THR A 41 2.36 13.19 -8.22
N LEU A 42 1.53 14.06 -7.66
CA LEU A 42 1.30 14.15 -6.21
C LEU A 42 0.80 12.81 -5.65
N TRP A 43 -0.08 12.12 -6.37
CA TRP A 43 -0.61 10.84 -5.93
C TRP A 43 0.41 9.70 -6.00
N ILE A 44 1.27 9.70 -7.01
CA ILE A 44 2.40 8.77 -7.10
C ILE A 44 3.35 9.00 -5.92
N VAL A 45 3.71 10.26 -5.64
CA VAL A 45 4.58 10.60 -4.49
C VAL A 45 3.94 10.15 -3.18
N PHE A 46 2.64 10.42 -2.98
CA PHE A 46 1.91 9.97 -1.80
C PHE A 46 1.91 8.44 -1.66
N SER A 47 1.65 7.72 -2.76
CA SER A 47 1.68 6.24 -2.77
C SER A 47 3.06 5.69 -2.42
N LEU A 48 4.13 6.31 -2.94
CA LEU A 48 5.51 5.93 -2.60
C LEU A 48 5.82 6.17 -1.12
N LEU A 49 5.42 7.32 -0.57
CA LEU A 49 5.61 7.64 0.85
C LEU A 49 4.85 6.66 1.75
N TRP A 50 3.59 6.36 1.43
CA TRP A 50 2.79 5.37 2.16
C TRP A 50 3.46 3.99 2.15
N ASN A 51 3.82 3.49 0.97
CA ASN A 51 4.45 2.18 0.84
C ASN A 51 5.77 2.10 1.59
N THR A 52 6.58 3.16 1.54
CA THR A 52 7.83 3.26 2.30
C THR A 52 7.56 3.25 3.80
N PHE A 53 6.56 4.01 4.28
CA PHE A 53 6.19 4.05 5.69
C PHE A 53 5.71 2.68 6.20
N ILE A 54 4.84 2.00 5.46
CA ILE A 54 4.36 0.65 5.80
C ILE A 54 5.51 -0.37 5.81
N LEU A 55 6.42 -0.31 4.83
CA LEU A 55 7.62 -1.15 4.81
C LEU A 55 8.50 -0.91 6.04
N ILE A 56 8.73 0.35 6.42
CA ILE A 56 9.49 0.69 7.63
C ILE A 56 8.80 0.12 8.88
N LEU A 57 7.48 0.28 9.01
CA LEU A 57 6.73 -0.27 10.14
C LEU A 57 6.76 -1.80 10.18
N PHE A 58 6.75 -2.45 9.02
CA PHE A 58 6.85 -3.90 8.89
C PHE A 58 8.25 -4.41 9.27
N VAL A 59 9.30 -3.81 8.72
CA VAL A 59 10.70 -4.17 9.04
C VAL A 59 11.02 -3.93 10.51
N ARG A 60 10.50 -2.86 11.11
CA ARG A 60 10.64 -2.59 12.55
C ARG A 60 9.78 -3.50 13.44
N GLY A 61 9.05 -4.45 12.85
CA GLY A 61 8.18 -5.39 13.56
C GLY A 61 6.95 -4.75 14.20
N LYS A 62 6.70 -3.45 14.00
CA LYS A 62 5.59 -2.73 14.63
C LYS A 62 4.21 -3.04 14.03
N LEU A 63 4.18 -3.63 12.83
CA LEU A 63 2.94 -3.94 12.11
C LEU A 63 2.39 -5.35 12.39
N LEU A 64 3.27 -6.30 12.72
CA LEU A 64 2.94 -7.72 12.87
C LEU A 64 3.64 -8.38 14.07
N SER A 65 4.11 -7.57 15.02
CA SER A 65 4.45 -8.08 16.35
C SER A 65 3.23 -8.82 16.87
N ARG A 66 3.46 -10.08 17.29
CA ARG A 66 2.52 -10.81 18.11
C ARG A 66 2.09 -9.97 19.31
#